data_AF-A0A328WJX1-F1
#
_entry.id   AF-A0A328WJX1-F1
#
_cell.length_a   1.000
_cell.length_b   1.000
_cell.length_c   1.000
_cell.angle_alpha   90.00
_cell.angle_beta   90.00
_cell.angle_gamma   90.00
#
_symmetry.space_group_name_H-M   'P 1'
#
loop_
_entity.id
_entity.type
_entity.pdbx_description
1 polymer ?
#
loop_
_entity_poly.entity_id
_entity_poly.type
_entity_poly.pdbx_seq_one_letter_code
_entity_poly.pdbx_strand_id
1 'polypeptide(L)'
;MGTSKRFNETVNKLYKAFHENNLKPLSFQHCAVGTILDHKTYWKEFSDANGSLQLNYVGVVHQRLERKFNGYSPLELLEIEKTFLQGCGYQLPLHHTTFSSKKVGKKVLFNGLEAVIVLLCKFDNIPNVMNCSALFDYDGKQFHSTQTKYQDLVGV
;
A
#
# COMPACT_ATOMS: atom_id res chain seq x y z
N MET A 1 23.25 5.84 -5.45
CA MET A 1 21.95 6.51 -5.32
C MET A 1 21.59 6.58 -3.84
N GLY A 2 21.29 7.76 -3.31
CA GLY A 2 20.82 7.91 -1.93
C GLY A 2 19.29 7.93 -1.90
N THR A 3 18.67 7.11 -1.07
CA THR A 3 17.24 7.24 -0.73
C THR A 3 17.04 8.39 0.24
N SER A 4 15.87 9.04 0.23
CA SER A 4 15.60 10.13 1.16
C SER A 4 15.46 9.62 2.60
N LYS A 5 15.70 10.50 3.58
CA LYS A 5 15.45 10.21 4.99
C LYS A 5 13.99 9.83 5.24
N ARG A 6 13.03 10.56 4.64
CA ARG A 6 11.58 10.29 4.72
C ARG A 6 11.26 8.88 4.25
N PHE A 7 11.79 8.48 3.09
CA PHE A 7 11.57 7.15 2.53
C PHE A 7 12.13 6.05 3.44
N ASN A 8 13.39 6.17 3.86
CA ASN A 8 14.03 5.17 4.72
C ASN A 8 13.28 4.99 6.05
N GLU A 9 12.86 6.08 6.69
CA GLU A 9 12.08 6.04 7.93
C GLU A 9 10.72 5.34 7.70
N THR A 10 10.04 5.69 6.61
CA THR A 10 8.73 5.13 6.25
C THR A 10 8.82 3.62 5.98
N VAL A 11 9.77 3.19 5.14
CA VAL A 11 10.01 1.78 4.82
C VAL A 11 10.37 0.99 6.07
N ASN A 12 11.25 1.52 6.93
CA ASN A 12 11.62 0.86 8.19
C ASN A 12 10.42 0.67 9.13
N LYS A 13 9.53 1.67 9.24
CA LYS A 13 8.30 1.56 10.05
C LYS A 13 7.38 0.46 9.53
N LEU A 14 7.14 0.44 8.21
CA LEU A 14 6.28 -0.56 7.59
C LEU A 14 6.87 -1.97 7.66
N TYR A 15 8.19 -2.11 7.45
CA TYR A 15 8.92 -3.35 7.61
C TYR A 15 8.74 -3.94 9.01
N LYS A 16 9.00 -3.15 10.06
CA LYS A 16 8.80 -3.58 11.45
C LYS A 16 7.37 -4.02 11.71
N ALA A 17 6.38 -3.21 11.32
CA ALA A 17 4.97 -3.52 11.51
C ALA A 17 4.54 -4.82 10.80
N PHE A 18 5.05 -5.09 9.61
CA PHE A 18 4.79 -6.34 8.89
C PHE A 18 5.37 -7.56 9.63
N HIS A 19 6.63 -7.49 10.05
CA HIS A 19 7.30 -8.60 10.73
C HIS A 19 6.75 -8.89 12.13
N GLU A 20 6.28 -7.85 12.82
CA GLU A 20 5.63 -7.97 14.13
C GLU A 20 4.16 -8.41 14.05
N ASN A 21 3.61 -8.62 12.84
CA ASN A 21 2.18 -8.90 12.59
C ASN A 21 1.25 -7.77 13.09
N ASN A 22 1.77 -6.54 13.13
CA ASN A 22 1.07 -5.32 13.54
C ASN A 22 0.53 -4.51 12.35
N LEU A 23 0.73 -4.96 11.10
CA LEU A 23 0.19 -4.31 9.91
C LEU A 23 -1.19 -4.90 9.54
N LYS A 24 -2.25 -4.08 9.61
CA LYS A 24 -3.66 -4.50 9.48
C LYS A 24 -4.44 -3.57 8.52
N PRO A 25 -4.96 -4.05 7.38
CA PRO A 25 -5.60 -3.21 6.35
C PRO A 25 -6.75 -2.35 6.84
N LEU A 26 -7.64 -2.92 7.65
CA LEU A 26 -8.87 -2.25 8.08
C LEU A 26 -8.76 -1.57 9.44
N SER A 27 -7.54 -1.34 9.95
CA SER A 27 -7.30 -0.67 11.24
C SER A 27 -6.68 0.70 11.02
N PHE A 28 -7.35 1.77 11.47
CA PHE A 28 -6.83 3.14 11.31
C PHE A 28 -5.47 3.38 11.99
N GLN A 29 -5.17 2.64 13.06
CA GLN A 29 -3.89 2.74 13.80
C GLN A 29 -2.78 1.87 13.20
N HIS A 30 -3.16 0.76 12.57
CA HIS A 30 -2.26 -0.32 12.20
C HIS A 30 -2.20 -0.58 10.69
N CYS A 31 -2.97 0.13 9.87
CA CYS A 31 -2.82 0.14 8.41
C CYS A 31 -1.55 0.88 8.01
N ALA A 32 -1.19 0.83 6.72
CA ALA A 32 0.01 1.50 6.23
C ALA A 32 0.10 2.98 6.66
N VAL A 33 -0.97 3.76 6.50
CA VAL A 33 -1.00 5.17 6.88
C VAL A 33 -0.88 5.35 8.40
N GLY A 34 -1.62 4.57 9.18
CA GLY A 34 -1.53 4.59 10.65
C GLY A 34 -0.12 4.28 11.14
N THR A 35 0.54 3.26 10.58
CA THR A 35 1.94 2.92 10.89
C THR A 35 2.90 4.06 10.53
N ILE A 36 2.74 4.70 9.38
CA ILE A 36 3.56 5.83 8.95
C ILE A 36 3.43 7.01 9.93
N LEU A 37 2.21 7.25 10.41
CA LEU A 37 1.86 8.35 11.31
C LEU A 37 1.96 8.00 12.81
N ASP A 38 2.76 6.99 13.16
CA ASP A 38 3.02 6.60 14.54
C ASP A 38 1.73 6.25 15.31
N HIS A 39 0.87 5.47 14.66
CA HIS A 39 -0.43 4.99 15.15
C HIS A 39 -1.47 6.09 15.40
N LYS A 40 -1.22 7.32 14.96
CA LYS A 40 -2.21 8.40 15.01
C LYS A 40 -3.27 8.21 13.94
N THR A 41 -4.52 8.51 14.28
CA THR A 41 -5.70 8.21 13.46
C THR A 41 -6.37 9.43 12.83
N TYR A 42 -5.89 10.65 13.10
CA TYR A 42 -6.51 11.89 12.61
C TYR A 42 -6.60 11.96 11.08
N TRP A 43 -5.75 11.24 10.35
CA TRP A 43 -5.70 11.26 8.89
C TRP A 43 -7.00 10.71 8.27
N LYS A 44 -7.72 9.85 9.00
CA LYS A 44 -9.00 9.30 8.54
C LYS A 44 -10.07 10.39 8.38
N GLU A 45 -9.89 11.53 9.05
CA GLU A 45 -10.80 12.68 8.97
C GLU A 45 -10.57 13.52 7.70
N PHE A 46 -9.59 13.18 6.85
CA PHE A 46 -9.33 13.92 5.60
C PHE A 46 -10.26 13.54 4.45
N SER A 47 -10.97 12.42 4.55
CA SER A 47 -11.92 11.93 3.56
C SER A 47 -13.14 11.34 4.28
N ASP A 48 -14.31 11.46 3.67
CA ASP A 48 -15.55 10.91 4.25
C ASP A 48 -15.71 9.40 3.99
N ALA A 49 -14.88 8.83 3.11
CA ALA A 49 -14.89 7.41 2.79
C ALA A 49 -13.47 6.80 2.77
N ASN A 50 -13.31 5.63 3.39
CA ASN A 50 -12.04 4.89 3.41
C ASN A 50 -11.61 4.49 2.01
N GLY A 51 -10.35 4.77 1.66
CA GLY A 51 -9.78 4.48 0.34
C GLY A 51 -10.28 5.40 -0.78
N SER A 52 -10.98 6.49 -0.45
CA SER A 52 -11.29 7.57 -1.39
C SER A 52 -10.12 8.57 -1.44
N LEU A 53 -9.88 9.16 -2.62
CA LEU A 53 -8.94 10.28 -2.79
C LEU A 53 -9.63 11.65 -2.67
N GLN A 54 -10.95 11.66 -2.47
CA GLN A 54 -11.70 12.88 -2.33
C GLN A 54 -11.48 13.46 -0.94
N LEU A 55 -10.74 14.55 -0.87
CA LEU A 55 -10.58 15.31 0.37
C LEU A 55 -11.93 15.95 0.75
N ASN A 56 -12.30 15.81 2.02
CA ASN A 56 -13.40 16.59 2.61
C ASN A 56 -12.90 17.99 3.00
N TYR A 57 -13.74 18.77 3.68
CA TYR A 57 -13.39 20.13 4.08
C TYR A 57 -12.10 20.20 4.91
N VAL A 58 -11.95 19.32 5.90
CA VAL A 58 -10.76 19.26 6.77
C VAL A 58 -9.52 18.91 5.95
N GLY A 59 -9.63 17.90 5.08
CA GLY A 59 -8.57 17.49 4.16
C GLY A 59 -8.13 18.63 3.23
N VAL A 60 -9.08 19.33 2.61
CA VAL A 60 -8.82 20.45 1.68
C VAL A 60 -8.11 21.61 2.40
N VAL A 61 -8.52 21.95 3.62
CA VAL A 61 -7.87 23.02 4.39
C VAL A 61 -6.41 22.66 4.67
N HIS A 62 -6.14 21.45 5.16
CA HIS A 62 -4.76 21.03 5.40
C HIS A 62 -3.92 20.94 4.12
N GLN A 63 -4.53 20.50 3.02
CA GLN A 63 -3.86 20.41 1.72
C GLN A 63 -3.48 21.80 1.19
N ARG A 64 -4.39 22.77 1.25
CA ARG A 64 -4.15 24.15 0.79
C ARG A 64 -3.15 24.91 1.64
N LEU A 65 -3.06 24.59 2.93
CA LEU A 65 -2.04 25.11 3.84
C LEU A 65 -0.69 24.40 3.69
N GLU A 66 -0.54 23.49 2.72
CA GLU A 66 0.66 22.68 2.47
C GLU A 66 1.16 21.94 3.72
N ARG A 67 0.25 21.61 4.65
CA ARG A 67 0.63 20.90 5.87
C ARG A 67 1.12 19.50 5.53
N LYS A 68 2.22 19.12 6.17
CA LYS A 68 2.80 17.78 6.06
C LYS A 68 2.70 17.04 7.39
N PHE A 69 2.41 15.75 7.30
CA PHE A 69 2.28 14.82 8.40
C PHE A 69 3.31 13.71 8.18
N ASN A 70 4.36 13.70 9.01
CA ASN A 70 5.57 12.88 8.77
C ASN A 70 6.11 13.01 7.33
N GLY A 71 6.01 14.21 6.75
CA GLY A 71 6.48 14.51 5.40
C GLY A 71 5.47 14.28 4.28
N TYR A 72 4.24 13.85 4.56
CA TYR A 72 3.20 13.61 3.55
C TYR A 72 2.04 14.60 3.67
N SER A 73 1.54 15.08 2.53
CA SER A 73 0.31 15.88 2.46
C SER A 73 -0.94 15.01 2.70
N PRO A 74 -2.10 15.61 3.01
CA PRO A 74 -3.36 14.88 3.09
C PRO A 74 -3.63 13.99 1.87
N LEU A 75 -3.42 14.49 0.65
CA LEU A 75 -3.66 13.70 -0.56
C LEU A 75 -2.69 12.52 -0.68
N GLU A 76 -1.39 12.73 -0.41
CA GLU A 76 -0.39 11.64 -0.40
C GLU A 76 -0.77 10.54 0.61
N LEU A 77 -1.31 10.90 1.78
CA LEU A 77 -1.77 9.92 2.78
C LEU A 77 -2.97 9.11 2.28
N LEU A 78 -3.95 9.75 1.62
CA LEU A 78 -5.09 9.04 1.01
C LEU A 78 -4.65 8.13 -0.15
N GLU A 79 -3.66 8.55 -0.95
CA GLU A 79 -3.07 7.71 -1.99
C GLU A 79 -2.38 6.47 -1.42
N ILE A 80 -1.67 6.61 -0.29
CA ILE A 80 -1.07 5.47 0.42
C ILE A 80 -2.15 4.52 0.95
N GLU A 81 -3.21 5.02 1.59
CA GLU A 81 -4.32 4.18 2.08
C GLU A 81 -4.95 3.39 0.92
N LYS A 82 -5.34 4.11 -0.14
CA LYS A 82 -5.97 3.53 -1.32
C LYS A 82 -5.09 2.46 -1.93
N THR A 83 -3.81 2.74 -2.12
CA THR A 83 -2.85 1.81 -2.72
C THR A 83 -2.66 0.57 -1.86
N PHE A 84 -2.54 0.73 -0.54
CA PHE A 84 -2.40 -0.39 0.38
C PHE A 84 -3.61 -1.32 0.35
N LEU A 85 -4.81 -0.74 0.40
CA LEU A 85 -6.07 -1.48 0.34
C LEU A 85 -6.26 -2.18 -1.02
N GLN A 86 -5.97 -1.51 -2.13
CA GLN A 86 -6.03 -2.13 -3.46
C GLN A 86 -5.04 -3.30 -3.60
N GLY A 87 -3.80 -3.13 -3.12
CA GLY A 87 -2.80 -4.21 -3.13
C GLY A 87 -3.19 -5.39 -2.22
N CYS A 88 -3.97 -5.14 -1.17
CA CYS A 88 -4.59 -6.18 -0.35
C CYS A 88 -5.84 -6.81 -0.99
N GLY A 89 -6.27 -6.36 -2.18
CA GLY A 89 -7.40 -6.91 -2.93
C GLY A 89 -8.77 -6.34 -2.56
N TYR A 90 -8.83 -5.21 -1.86
CA TYR A 90 -10.09 -4.53 -1.56
C TYR A 90 -10.59 -3.72 -2.76
N GLN A 91 -11.90 -3.72 -2.95
CA GLN A 91 -12.59 -2.80 -3.86
C GLN A 91 -12.87 -1.49 -3.11
N LEU A 92 -12.59 -0.36 -3.76
CA LEU A 92 -12.63 0.97 -3.15
C LEU A 92 -13.53 1.95 -3.91
N PRO A 93 -14.13 2.95 -3.23
CA PRO A 93 -14.09 3.17 -1.77
C PRO A 93 -14.78 2.03 -1.00
N LEU A 94 -14.34 1.77 0.23
CA LEU A 94 -14.90 0.65 1.00
C LEU A 94 -16.39 0.88 1.26
N HIS A 95 -17.24 -0.02 0.77
CA HIS A 95 -18.65 -0.04 1.15
C HIS A 95 -18.81 -0.71 2.52
N HIS A 96 -19.74 -0.24 3.36
CA HIS A 96 -19.96 -0.76 4.72
C HIS A 96 -20.21 -2.27 4.78
N THR A 97 -20.69 -2.87 3.69
CA THR A 97 -20.99 -4.31 3.56
C THR A 97 -19.77 -5.19 3.30
N THR A 98 -18.60 -4.61 3.03
CA THR A 98 -17.37 -5.34 2.66
C THR A 98 -16.41 -5.60 3.83
N PHE A 99 -16.76 -5.20 5.06
CA PHE A 99 -16.00 -5.51 6.28
C PHE A 99 -16.15 -6.99 6.65
N SER A 100 -15.59 -7.88 5.84
CA SER A 100 -15.35 -9.24 6.27
C SER A 100 -14.11 -9.25 7.15
N SER A 101 -14.26 -9.70 8.40
CA SER A 101 -13.19 -9.97 9.38
C SER A 101 -12.27 -11.13 8.97
N LYS A 102 -12.09 -11.36 7.66
CA LYS A 102 -11.18 -12.37 7.15
C LYS A 102 -9.77 -11.97 7.55
N LYS A 103 -9.09 -12.89 8.25
CA LYS A 103 -7.65 -12.81 8.48
C LYS A 103 -6.96 -12.69 7.12
N VAL A 104 -6.41 -11.52 6.84
CA VAL A 104 -5.64 -11.28 5.62
C VAL A 104 -4.34 -12.07 5.76
N GLY A 105 -4.09 -12.98 4.82
CA GLY A 105 -2.87 -13.78 4.84
C GLY A 105 -1.62 -12.93 4.60
N LYS A 106 -0.46 -13.38 5.12
CA LYS A 106 0.82 -12.67 4.98
C LYS A 106 1.17 -12.30 3.53
N LYS A 107 0.85 -13.17 2.57
CA LYS A 107 1.06 -12.90 1.14
C LYS A 107 0.27 -11.68 0.66
N VAL A 108 -1.00 -11.56 1.06
CA VAL A 108 -1.86 -10.43 0.68
C VAL A 108 -1.37 -9.14 1.33
N LEU A 109 -0.95 -9.19 2.60
CA LEU A 109 -0.34 -8.05 3.27
C LEU A 109 0.96 -7.61 2.59
N PHE A 110 1.78 -8.57 2.16
CA PHE A 110 3.02 -8.28 1.44
C PHE A 110 2.75 -7.60 0.09
N ASN A 111 1.75 -8.05 -0.67
CA ASN A 111 1.35 -7.40 -1.92
C ASN A 111 0.91 -5.94 -1.68
N GLY A 112 0.13 -5.70 -0.62
CA GLY A 112 -0.24 -4.35 -0.20
C GLY A 112 0.98 -3.49 0.16
N LEU A 113 1.92 -4.06 0.92
CA LEU A 113 3.16 -3.39 1.32
C LEU A 113 4.05 -3.06 0.11
N GLU A 114 4.24 -4.02 -0.81
CA GLU A 114 4.99 -3.84 -2.04
C GLU A 114 4.40 -2.68 -2.87
N ALA A 115 3.08 -2.66 -3.06
CA ALA A 115 2.41 -1.59 -3.79
C ALA A 115 2.64 -0.21 -3.14
N VAL A 116 2.64 -0.13 -1.81
CA VAL A 116 2.96 1.12 -1.09
C VAL A 116 4.42 1.51 -1.30
N ILE A 117 5.38 0.59 -1.19
CA ILE A 117 6.81 0.90 -1.41
C ILE A 117 7.04 1.43 -2.84
N VAL A 118 6.40 0.82 -3.84
CA VAL A 118 6.43 1.30 -5.22
C VAL A 118 5.89 2.73 -5.34
N LEU A 119 4.79 3.06 -4.65
CA LEU A 119 4.24 4.42 -4.62
C LEU A 119 5.21 5.41 -3.93
N LEU A 120 5.81 5.03 -2.80
CA LEU A 120 6.78 5.85 -2.09
C LEU A 120 8.01 6.17 -2.97
N CYS A 121 8.47 5.21 -3.78
CA CYS A 121 9.52 5.47 -4.76
C CYS A 121 9.11 6.55 -5.77
N LYS A 122 7.85 6.58 -6.21
CA LYS A 122 7.32 7.60 -7.13
C LYS A 122 7.28 8.99 -6.47
N PHE A 123 6.84 9.06 -5.22
CA PHE A 123 6.83 10.34 -4.47
C PHE A 123 8.22 10.95 -4.30
N ASP A 124 9.24 10.10 -4.20
CA ASP A 124 10.63 10.51 -4.05
C ASP A 124 11.39 10.61 -5.39
N ASN A 125 10.74 10.31 -6.51
CA ASN A 125 11.36 10.26 -7.83
C ASN A 125 12.62 9.36 -7.88
N ILE A 126 12.55 8.19 -7.23
CA ILE A 126 13.61 7.18 -7.22
C ILE A 126 13.16 5.91 -7.96
N PRO A 127 14.11 5.11 -8.49
CA PRO A 127 13.78 3.82 -9.09
C PRO A 127 13.03 2.90 -8.11
N ASN A 128 12.15 2.05 -8.64
CA ASN A 128 11.43 1.07 -7.83
C ASN A 128 12.41 0.08 -7.19
N VAL A 129 12.60 0.18 -5.88
CA VAL A 129 13.52 -0.67 -5.11
C VAL A 129 13.05 -2.12 -4.98
N MET A 130 11.76 -2.39 -5.24
CA MET A 130 11.22 -3.76 -5.25
C MET A 130 11.46 -4.47 -6.60
N ASN A 131 11.86 -3.74 -7.65
CA ASN A 131 12.14 -4.35 -8.95
C ASN A 131 13.59 -4.83 -9.03
N CYS A 132 13.83 -6.05 -8.56
CA CYS A 132 15.14 -6.69 -8.68
C CYS A 132 15.50 -7.12 -10.11
N SER A 133 14.56 -7.13 -11.07
CA SER A 133 14.82 -7.60 -12.44
C SER A 133 15.92 -6.77 -13.13
N ALA A 134 15.95 -5.47 -12.84
CA ALA A 134 16.98 -4.54 -13.33
C ALA A 134 18.37 -4.81 -12.72
N LEU A 135 18.46 -5.47 -11.57
CA LEU A 135 19.75 -5.85 -10.95
C LEU A 135 20.33 -7.13 -11.57
N PHE A 136 19.48 -7.95 -12.17
CA PHE A 136 19.86 -9.26 -12.72
C PHE A 136 19.85 -9.28 -14.25
N ASP A 137 19.70 -8.12 -14.92
CA ASP A 137 19.51 -7.99 -16.37
C ASP A 137 18.47 -8.98 -16.91
N TYR A 138 17.42 -9.19 -16.11
CA TYR A 138 16.37 -10.16 -16.42
C TYR A 138 15.27 -9.45 -17.21
N ASP A 139 15.39 -9.45 -18.54
CA ASP A 139 14.33 -9.06 -19.46
C ASP A 139 13.23 -10.12 -19.44
N GLY A 140 12.28 -9.96 -18.51
CA GLY A 140 11.12 -10.83 -18.34
C GLY A 140 10.18 -10.78 -19.55
N LYS A 141 10.52 -11.50 -20.62
CA LYS A 141 9.54 -11.93 -21.62
C LYS A 141 8.59 -12.92 -20.95
N GLN A 142 7.49 -12.38 -20.42
CA GLN A 142 6.17 -13.00 -20.22
C GLN A 142 6.14 -14.54 -20.26
N PHE A 143 6.16 -15.20 -19.10
CA PHE A 143 5.58 -16.54 -19.01
C PHE A 143 4.05 -16.42 -18.97
N HIS A 144 3.47 -16.22 -20.15
CA HIS A 144 2.05 -16.46 -20.37
C HIS A 144 1.82 -17.98 -20.46
N SER A 145 0.97 -18.47 -19.53
CA SER A 145 0.19 -19.71 -19.59
C SER A 145 0.89 -21.05 -19.88
N THR A 146 1.03 -21.87 -18.84
CA THR A 146 0.80 -23.33 -18.95
C THR A 146 -0.18 -23.79 -17.88
N GLN A 147 -1.44 -23.35 -18.01
CA GLN A 147 -2.61 -24.09 -17.54
C GLN A 147 -3.29 -24.76 -18.75
N THR A 148 -2.59 -25.64 -19.47
CA THR A 148 -3.25 -26.64 -20.34
C THR A 148 -2.23 -27.73 -20.67
N LYS A 149 -2.26 -28.83 -19.89
CA LYS A 149 -1.95 -30.22 -20.29
C LYS A 149 -1.91 -31.11 -19.04
N TYR A 150 -3.08 -31.32 -18.44
CA TYR A 150 -3.34 -32.40 -17.49
C TYR A 150 -4.70 -33.04 -17.79
N GLN A 151 -5.05 -33.15 -19.09
CA GLN A 151 -6.23 -33.91 -19.56
C GLN A 151 -5.92 -35.00 -20.60
N ASP A 152 -4.65 -35.24 -20.96
CA ASP A 152 -4.30 -36.29 -21.93
C ASP A 152 -3.52 -37.48 -21.34
N LEU A 153 -3.57 -37.71 -20.01
CA LEU A 153 -2.84 -38.81 -19.35
C LEU A 153 -3.66 -39.69 -18.40
N VAL A 154 -4.98 -39.74 -18.57
CA VAL A 154 -5.77 -40.87 -18.02
C VAL A 154 -6.75 -41.34 -19.08
N GLY A 155 -6.19 -41.94 -20.13
CA GLY A 155 -6.90 -42.92 -20.94
C GLY A 155 -6.52 -44.31 -20.45
N VAL A 156 -7.29 -44.84 -19.50
CA VAL A 156 -7.65 -46.26 -19.34
C VAL A 156 -9.08 -46.29 -18.82
#